data_AF-A0A6B2T4F4-F1
#
_entry.id   AF-A0A6B2T4F4-F1
#
_cell.length_a   1.000
_cell.length_b   1.000
_cell.length_c   1.000
_cell.angle_alpha   90.00
_cell.angle_beta   90.00
_cell.angle_gamma   90.00
#
_symmetry.space_group_name_H-M   'P 1'
#
loop_
_entity.id
_entity.type
_entity.pdbx_description
1 polymer ?
#
loop_
_entity_poly.entity_id
_entity_poly.type
_entity_poly.pdbx_seq_one_letter_code
_entity_poly.pdbx_strand_id
1 'polypeptide(L)' 'MGQGGGPRRAQAHDDELGRAVAAAQEGDEAAFAVAYRLVQPGLVGYLRGLVGTDGETAEDVAADAWLEIARDLGRFRGDG' A
#
# COMPACT_ATOMS: atom_id res chain seq x y z
N MET A 1 -17.15 8.80 -27.74
CA MET A 1 -17.53 9.54 -26.51
C MET A 1 -17.16 8.66 -25.32
N GLY A 2 -16.25 9.12 -24.43
CA GLY A 2 -15.75 8.44 -23.21
C GLY A 2 -14.83 7.24 -23.51
N GLN A 3 -13.62 7.08 -22.99
CA GLN A 3 -13.20 7.21 -21.60
C GLN A 3 -11.69 7.58 -21.57
N GLY A 4 -11.34 8.82 -21.24
CA GLY A 4 -9.96 9.29 -21.09
C GLY A 4 -9.52 9.46 -19.64
N GLY A 5 -9.96 8.55 -18.75
CA GLY A 5 -9.77 8.67 -17.29
C GLY A 5 -8.57 7.92 -16.70
N GLY A 6 -7.86 7.12 -17.49
CA GLY A 6 -6.88 6.13 -17.02
C GLY A 6 -5.63 6.67 -16.31
N PRO A 7 -4.93 7.71 -16.79
CA PRO A 7 -3.66 8.11 -16.18
C PRO A 7 -3.81 9.07 -15.01
N ARG A 8 -4.82 9.97 -15.02
CA ARG A 8 -4.97 11.00 -13.98
C ARG A 8 -5.41 10.45 -12.63
N ARG A 9 -6.21 9.38 -12.61
CA ARG A 9 -6.62 8.72 -11.36
C ARG A 9 -5.48 7.95 -10.73
N ALA A 10 -4.71 7.20 -11.52
CA ALA A 10 -3.52 6.51 -11.04
C ALA A 10 -2.52 7.51 -10.44
N GLN A 11 -2.22 8.58 -11.17
CA GLN A 11 -1.35 9.66 -10.67
C GLN A 11 -1.87 10.29 -9.37
N ALA A 12 -3.18 10.57 -9.29
CA ALA A 12 -3.76 11.14 -8.07
C ALA A 12 -3.68 10.17 -6.88
N HIS A 13 -3.81 8.86 -7.10
CA HIS A 13 -3.60 7.84 -6.09
C HIS A 13 -2.13 7.74 -5.67
N ASP A 14 -1.20 7.84 -6.61
CA ASP A 14 0.25 7.84 -6.32
C ASP A 14 0.64 9.08 -5.50
N ASP A 15 0.13 10.27 -5.85
CA ASP A 15 0.35 11.52 -5.12
C ASP A 15 -0.31 11.48 -3.72
N GLU A 16 -1.48 10.85 -3.58
CA GLU A 16 -2.15 10.63 -2.30
C GLU A 16 -1.35 9.66 -1.42
N LEU A 17 -0.89 8.55 -1.99
CA LEU A 17 -0.06 7.57 -1.31
C LEU A 17 1.26 8.19 -0.84
N GLY A 18 1.95 8.94 -1.69
CA GLY A 18 3.20 9.61 -1.32
C GLY A 18 3.06 10.57 -0.14
N ARG A 19 1.97 11.36 -0.12
CA ARG A 19 1.66 12.24 1.03
C ARG A 19 1.34 11.46 2.29
N ALA A 20 0.56 10.39 2.19
CA ALA A 20 0.21 9.55 3.32
C ALA A 20 1.46 8.86 3.92
N VAL A 21 2.37 8.37 3.06
CA VAL A 21 3.64 7.77 3.49
C VAL A 21 4.50 8.81 4.21
N ALA A 22 4.71 9.99 3.61
CA ALA A 22 5.54 11.04 4.24
C ALA A 22 5.05 11.46 5.63
N ALA A 23 3.73 11.60 5.81
CA ALA A 23 3.16 11.92 7.12
C ALA A 23 3.25 10.74 8.10
N ALA A 24 3.02 9.51 7.63
CA ALA A 24 3.14 8.31 8.46
C ALA A 24 4.57 8.07 8.96
N GLN A 25 5.59 8.47 8.19
CA GLN A 25 7.00 8.42 8.60
C GLN A 25 7.29 9.32 9.81
N GLU A 26 6.58 10.43 9.95
CA GLU A 26 6.67 11.36 11.08
C GLU A 26 5.82 10.90 12.28
N GLY A 27 5.18 9.73 12.20
CA GLY A 27 4.34 9.17 13.26
C GLY A 27 2.85 9.48 13.17
N ASP A 28 2.36 10.01 12.04
CA ASP A 28 0.92 10.22 11.82
C ASP A 28 0.20 8.89 11.56
N GLU A 29 -0.44 8.36 12.61
CA GLU A 29 -1.22 7.11 12.55
C GLU A 29 -2.42 7.20 11.59
N ALA A 30 -3.03 8.38 11.45
CA ALA A 30 -4.17 8.55 10.54
C ALA A 30 -3.70 8.49 9.08
N ALA A 31 -2.53 9.06 8.78
CA ALA A 31 -1.89 8.95 7.48
C ALA A 31 -1.48 7.51 7.16
N PHE A 32 -0.97 6.76 8.15
CA PHE A 32 -0.69 5.33 7.99
C PHE A 32 -1.95 4.55 7.59
N ALA A 33 -3.07 4.81 8.26
CA ALA A 33 -4.34 4.17 7.93
C ALA A 33 -4.84 4.50 6.51
N VAL A 34 -4.52 5.70 5.97
CA VAL A 34 -4.79 6.05 4.57
C VAL A 34 -3.93 5.22 3.62
N ALA A 35 -2.61 5.17 3.85
CA ALA A 35 -1.69 4.36 3.04
C ALA A 35 -2.11 2.87 3.03
N TYR A 36 -2.47 2.34 4.20
CA TYR A 36 -2.99 0.97 4.35
C TYR A 36 -4.20 0.72 3.43
N ARG A 37 -5.23 1.58 3.49
CA ARG A 37 -6.44 1.41 2.68
C ARG A 37 -6.20 1.52 1.17
N LEU A 38 -5.23 2.35 0.76
CA LEU A 38 -4.86 2.51 -0.65
C LEU A 38 -4.12 1.27 -1.18
N VAL A 39 -3.21 0.70 -0.38
CA VAL A 39 -2.31 -0.37 -0.83
C VAL A 39 -2.89 -1.78 -0.61
N GLN A 40 -3.62 -2.00 0.48
CA GLN A 40 -4.06 -3.33 0.92
C GLN A 40 -4.79 -4.15 -0.16
N PRO A 41 -5.78 -3.61 -0.91
CA PRO A 41 -6.50 -4.40 -1.91
C PRO A 41 -5.60 -4.86 -3.06
N GLY A 42 -4.67 -3.99 -3.49
CA GLY A 42 -3.70 -4.29 -4.54
C GLY A 42 -2.66 -5.32 -4.08
N LEU A 43 -2.17 -5.18 -2.85
CA LEU A 43 -1.21 -6.10 -2.25
C LEU A 43 -1.78 -7.52 -2.12
N VAL A 44 -2.99 -7.67 -1.56
CA VAL A 44 -3.65 -8.98 -1.44
C VAL A 44 -3.92 -9.58 -2.82
N GLY A 45 -4.37 -8.77 -3.79
CA GLY A 45 -4.58 -9.24 -5.17
C GLY A 45 -3.30 -9.77 -5.82
N TYR A 46 -2.18 -9.08 -5.61
CA TYR A 46 -0.86 -9.52 -6.06
C TYR A 46 -0.41 -10.81 -5.38
N LEU A 47 -0.50 -10.87 -4.04
CA LEU A 47 -0.10 -12.03 -3.25
C LEU A 47 -0.92 -13.28 -3.57
N ARG A 48 -2.22 -13.15 -3.88
CA ARG A 48 -3.05 -14.29 -4.33
C ARG A 48 -2.50 -14.95 -5.59
N GLY A 49 -1.85 -14.20 -6.48
CA GLY A 49 -1.20 -14.76 -7.66
C GLY A 49 0.10 -15.51 -7.36
N LEU A 50 0.73 -15.24 -6.21
CA LEU A 50 2.04 -15.77 -5.84
C LEU A 50 1.96 -16.95 -4.85
N VAL A 51 1.08 -16.84 -3.85
CA VAL A 51 1.01 -17.78 -2.72
C VAL A 51 0.32 -19.10 -3.12
N GLY A 52 -0.47 -19.10 -4.20
CA GLY A 52 -1.18 -20.29 -4.66
C GLY A 52 -2.28 -20.74 -3.69
N THR A 53 -2.70 -22.00 -3.78
CA THR A 53 -3.77 -22.59 -2.94
C THR A 53 -3.27 -23.41 -1.76
N ASP A 54 -1.97 -23.68 -1.69
CA ASP A 54 -1.35 -24.63 -0.76
C ASP A 54 -0.40 -23.88 0.18
N GLY A 55 -0.91 -23.41 1.32
CA GLY A 55 -0.12 -22.68 2.31
C GLY A 55 -0.92 -21.65 3.11
N GLU A 56 -0.22 -20.66 3.64
CA GLU A 56 -0.81 -19.44 4.23
C GLU A 56 -1.70 -18.71 3.22
N THR A 57 -2.69 -17.98 3.70
CA THR A 57 -3.51 -17.17 2.81
C THR A 57 -2.75 -15.92 2.37
N ALA A 58 -3.13 -15.34 1.23
CA ALA A 58 -2.58 -14.06 0.78
C ALA A 58 -2.80 -12.94 1.82
N GLU A 59 -3.89 -13.05 2.58
CA GLU A 59 -4.23 -12.18 3.69
C GLU A 59 -3.28 -12.33 4.88
N ASP A 60 -2.86 -13.56 5.21
CA ASP A 60 -1.89 -13.82 6.29
C ASP A 60 -0.52 -13.23 5.92
N VAL A 61 -0.04 -13.51 4.70
CA VAL A 61 1.22 -12.94 4.19
C VAL A 61 1.16 -11.41 4.13
N ALA A 62 0.02 -10.85 3.75
CA ALA A 62 -0.17 -9.40 3.76
C ALA A 62 -0.10 -8.83 5.19
N ALA A 63 -0.68 -9.51 6.18
CA ALA A 63 -0.65 -9.07 7.57
C ALA A 63 0.79 -9.03 8.11
N ASP A 64 1.58 -10.08 7.85
CA ASP A 64 3.00 -10.12 8.24
C ASP A 64 3.82 -9.03 7.55
N ALA A 65 3.60 -8.82 6.25
CA ALA A 65 4.26 -7.74 5.53
C ALA A 65 3.93 -6.36 6.13
N TRP A 66 2.68 -6.13 6.54
CA TRP A 66 2.29 -4.87 7.18
C TRP A 66 2.92 -4.65 8.55
N LEU A 67 3.15 -5.71 9.33
CA LEU A 67 3.86 -5.61 10.60
C LEU A 67 5.30 -5.14 10.38
N GLU A 68 5.99 -5.70 9.38
CA GLU A 68 7.35 -5.29 9.03
C GLU A 68 7.38 -3.87 8.46
N ILE A 69 6.44 -3.52 7.57
CA ILE A 69 6.28 -2.14 7.07
C ILE A 69 6.09 -1.17 8.23
N ALA A 70 5.18 -1.44 9.16
CA ALA A 70 4.91 -0.54 10.29
C ALA A 70 6.15 -0.32 11.18
N ARG A 71 6.99 -1.35 11.35
CA ARG A 71 8.24 -1.27 12.14
C ARG A 71 9.31 -0.44 11.46
N ASP A 72 9.44 -0.57 10.15
CA ASP A 72 10.52 0.04 9.39
C ASP A 72 10.14 1.38 8.74
N LEU A 73 8.85 1.72 8.69
CA LEU A 73 8.35 2.90 7.99
C LEU A 73 9.06 4.19 8.41
N GLY A 74 9.25 4.43 9.70
CA GLY A 74 9.93 5.64 10.20
C GLY A 74 11.41 5.76 9.81
N ARG A 75 12.05 4.67 9.34
CA ARG A 75 13.44 4.67 8.85
C ARG A 75 13.53 4.58 7.34
N PHE A 76 12.43 4.20 6.68
CA PHE A 76 12.33 4.16 5.23
C PHE A 76 12.67 5.53 4.65
N ARG A 77 13.37 5.56 3.53
CA ARG A 77 13.55 6.74 2.69
C ARG A 77 13.23 6.29 1.28
N GLY A 78 12.11 6.77 0.76
CA GLY A 78 11.71 6.53 -0.62
C GLY A 78 12.38 7.55 -1.54
N ASP A 79 12.94 7.08 -2.65
CA ASP A 79 13.24 7.93 -3.81
C ASP A 79 11.89 8.12 -4.53
N GLY A 80 11.07 9.06 -4.04
CA GLY A 80 9.73 9.32 -4.59
C GLY A 80 9.74 9.63 -6.09
#